data_AF-A0A830BXE7-F1
#
_entry.id   AF-A0A830BXE7-F1
#
_cell.length_a   1.000
_cell.length_b   1.000
_cell.length_c   1.000
_cell.angle_alpha   90.00
_cell.angle_beta   90.00
_cell.angle_gamma   90.00
#
_symmetry.space_group_name_H-M   'P 1'
#
loop_
_entity.id
_entity.type
_entity.pdbx_description
1 polymer ?
#
loop_
_entity_poly.entity_id
_entity_poly.type
_entity_poly.pdbx_seq_one_letter_code
_entity_poly.pdbx_strand_id
1 'polypeptide(L)'
;AVINYGASWCGVCSQILPVFSQLSNKFPKLSFVYADIDECPETTQHIRYTPTFHFYRDGERVDEMFGAGEDRLHDRLWLHS
;
A
#
# COMPACT_ATOMS: atom_id res chain seq x y z
N ALA A 1 2.26 5.38 -8.52
CA ALA A 1 2.29 5.50 -7.04
C ALA A 1 1.63 4.28 -6.41
N VAL A 2 1.97 3.96 -5.18
CA VAL A 2 1.37 2.87 -4.40
C VAL A 2 1.01 3.41 -3.01
N ILE A 3 -0.20 3.13 -2.56
CA ILE A 3 -0.69 3.51 -1.23
C ILE A 3 -0.98 2.25 -0.44
N ASN A 4 -0.34 2.09 0.73
CA ASN A 4 -0.65 1.08 1.72
C ASN A 4 -1.59 1.69 2.78
N TYR A 5 -2.85 1.27 2.79
CA TYR A 5 -3.83 1.63 3.79
C TYR A 5 -3.73 0.66 4.96
N GLY A 6 -3.40 1.18 6.13
CA GLY A 6 -3.22 0.39 7.35
C GLY A 6 -3.78 1.09 8.58
N ALA A 7 -3.55 0.48 9.73
CA ALA A 7 -3.91 1.05 11.03
C ALA A 7 -2.91 0.60 12.10
N SER A 8 -2.73 1.41 13.14
CA SER A 8 -1.83 1.10 14.25
C SER A 8 -2.16 -0.21 15.00
N TRP A 9 -3.45 -0.59 15.06
CA TRP A 9 -3.92 -1.82 15.71
C TRP A 9 -3.88 -3.06 14.80
N CYS A 10 -3.52 -2.89 13.52
CA CYS A 10 -3.43 -3.97 12.55
C CYS A 10 -2.04 -4.63 12.62
N GLY A 11 -1.92 -5.75 13.36
CA GLY A 11 -0.64 -6.45 13.51
C GLY A 11 -0.03 -6.91 12.18
N VAL A 12 -0.85 -7.33 11.20
CA VAL A 12 -0.40 -7.69 9.85
C VAL A 12 0.15 -6.48 9.08
N CYS A 13 -0.41 -5.29 9.32
CA CYS A 13 0.08 -4.04 8.73
C CYS A 13 1.48 -3.70 9.26
N SER A 14 1.71 -3.84 10.57
CA SER A 14 3.03 -3.63 11.17
C SER A 14 4.08 -4.61 10.64
N GLN A 15 3.70 -5.84 10.30
CA GLN A 15 4.62 -6.84 9.74
C GLN A 15 5.07 -6.51 8.31
N ILE A 16 4.16 -6.01 7.46
CA ILE A 16 4.48 -5.73 6.05
C ILE A 16 5.10 -4.35 5.83
N LEU A 17 4.92 -3.41 6.78
CA LEU A 17 5.40 -2.02 6.64
C LEU A 17 6.93 -1.91 6.46
N PRO A 18 7.80 -2.65 7.17
CA PRO A 18 9.24 -2.64 6.92
C PRO A 18 9.60 -3.08 5.51
N VAL A 19 8.92 -4.11 4.98
CA VAL A 19 9.11 -4.60 3.62
C VAL A 19 8.67 -3.55 2.61
N PHE A 20 7.51 -2.92 2.82
CA PHE A 20 7.02 -1.82 1.98
C PHE A 20 8.04 -0.66 1.93
N SER A 21 8.64 -0.31 3.08
CA SER A 21 9.69 0.71 3.16
C SER A 21 11.02 0.28 2.51
N GLN A 22 11.34 -1.01 2.47
CA GLN A 22 12.52 -1.49 1.75
C GLN A 22 12.28 -1.47 0.24
N LEU A 23 11.09 -1.85 -0.21
CA LEU A 23 10.69 -1.84 -1.62
C LEU A 23 10.66 -0.42 -2.20
N SER A 24 10.35 0.61 -1.40
CA SER A 24 10.42 2.00 -1.86
C SER A 24 11.82 2.41 -2.34
N ASN A 25 12.88 1.85 -1.74
CA ASN A 25 14.25 2.07 -2.20
C ASN A 25 14.57 1.32 -3.50
N LYS A 26 13.90 0.19 -3.77
CA LYS A 26 14.10 -0.61 -4.98
C LYS A 26 13.33 -0.06 -6.18
N PHE A 27 12.22 0.64 -5.95
CA PHE A 27 11.36 1.22 -6.97
C PHE A 27 11.29 2.76 -6.86
N PRO A 28 12.41 3.49 -7.07
CA PRO A 28 12.49 4.93 -6.81
C PRO A 28 11.62 5.80 -7.74
N LYS A 29 11.12 5.23 -8.84
CA LYS A 29 10.19 5.91 -9.77
C LYS A 29 8.76 5.94 -9.25
N LEU A 30 8.42 5.05 -8.31
CA LEU A 30 7.10 5.00 -7.70
C LEU A 30 7.11 5.80 -6.40
N SER A 31 6.08 6.61 -6.19
CA SER A 31 5.80 7.18 -4.87
C SER A 31 5.15 6.11 -3.99
N PHE A 32 5.70 5.91 -2.79
CA PHE A 32 5.16 5.01 -1.77
C PHE A 32 4.53 5.85 -0.67
N VAL A 33 3.28 5.55 -0.32
CA VAL A 33 2.51 6.26 0.71
C VAL A 33 1.96 5.25 1.69
N TYR A 34 2.12 5.51 2.98
CA TYR A 34 1.34 4.84 4.01
C TYR A 34 0.22 5.79 4.44
N ALA A 35 -1.01 5.30 4.44
CA ALA A 35 -2.19 6.04 4.89
C ALA A 35 -2.79 5.31 6.08
N ASP A 36 -2.71 5.92 7.26
CA ASP A 36 -3.42 5.41 8.43
C ASP A 36 -4.90 5.77 8.32
N ILE A 37 -5.77 4.76 8.36
CA ILE A 37 -7.21 4.95 8.17
C ILE A 37 -7.87 5.69 9.34
N ASP A 38 -7.26 5.65 10.53
CA ASP A 38 -7.80 6.33 11.71
C ASP A 38 -7.41 7.82 11.71
N GLU A 39 -6.25 8.17 11.14
CA GLU A 39 -5.81 9.57 11.02
C GLU A 39 -6.46 10.30 9.84
N CYS A 40 -6.90 9.56 8.82
CA CYS A 40 -7.47 10.10 7.58
C CYS A 40 -8.85 9.48 7.24
N PRO A 41 -9.86 9.54 8.11
CA PRO A 41 -11.10 8.78 7.95
C PRO A 41 -11.94 9.21 6.74
N GLU A 42 -11.98 10.51 6.43
CA GLU A 42 -12.79 11.04 5.31
C GLU A 42 -12.31 10.53 3.95
N THR A 43 -10.99 10.41 3.77
CA THR A 43 -10.37 9.98 2.51
C THR A 43 -10.22 8.45 2.44
N THR A 44 -10.32 7.75 3.56
CA THR A 44 -10.16 6.28 3.65
C THR A 44 -11.46 5.53 3.94
N GLN A 45 -12.61 6.21 4.01
CA GLN A 45 -13.92 5.60 4.25
C GLN A 45 -14.33 4.45 3.32
N HIS A 46 -13.69 4.33 2.15
CA HIS A 46 -13.93 3.26 1.17
C HIS A 46 -13.09 2.01 1.43
N ILE A 47 -12.07 2.09 2.30
CA ILE A 47 -11.23 0.96 2.69
C ILE A 47 -12.02 0.06 3.62
N ARG A 48 -12.09 -1.24 3.29
CA ARG A 48 -12.86 -2.24 4.03
C ARG A 48 -12.00 -3.17 4.87
N TYR A 49 -10.73 -3.33 4.49
CA TYR A 49 -9.80 -4.27 5.08
C TYR A 49 -8.40 -3.64 5.13
N THR A 50 -7.63 -3.97 6.17
CA THR A 50 -6.24 -3.55 6.30
C THR A 50 -5.33 -4.78 6.49
N PRO A 51 -4.14 -4.83 5.84
CA PRO A 51 -3.65 -3.85 4.89
C PRO A 51 -4.36 -3.98 3.52
N THR A 52 -4.57 -2.86 2.86
CA THR A 52 -4.97 -2.79 1.44
C THR A 52 -3.95 -1.95 0.70
N PHE A 53 -3.54 -2.39 -0.49
CA PHE A 53 -2.64 -1.67 -1.36
C PHE A 53 -3.38 -1.23 -2.62
N HIS A 54 -3.36 0.06 -2.92
CA HIS A 54 -3.86 0.59 -4.21
C HIS A 54 -2.70 1.10 -5.04
N PHE A 55 -2.73 0.81 -6.33
CA PHE A 55 -1.74 1.27 -7.30
C PHE A 55 -2.38 2.31 -8.20
N TYR A 56 -1.67 3.41 -8.43
CA TYR A 56 -2.13 4.55 -9.19
C TYR A 56 -1.17 4.91 -10.32
N ARG A 57 -1.72 5.26 -11.49
CA ARG A 57 -1.01 5.82 -12.64
C ARG A 57 -1.83 7.00 -13.16
N ASP A 58 -1.17 8.14 -13.36
CA ASP A 58 -1.80 9.38 -13.86
C ASP A 58 -3.07 9.81 -13.09
N GLY A 59 -3.10 9.55 -11.77
CA GLY A 59 -4.22 9.89 -10.89
C GLY A 59 -5.34 8.83 -10.84
N GLU A 60 -5.30 7.82 -11.70
CA GLU A 60 -6.30 6.75 -11.75
C GLU A 60 -5.81 5.49 -11.02
N ARG A 61 -6.73 4.82 -10.32
CA ARG A 61 -6.44 3.54 -9.67
C ARG A 61 -6.43 2.43 -10.73
N VAL A 62 -5.27 1.83 -10.93
CA VAL A 62 -5.06 0.78 -11.94
C VAL A 62 -5.07 -0.62 -11.36
N ASP A 63 -4.88 -0.76 -10.05
CA ASP A 63 -4.82 -2.07 -9.40
C ASP A 63 -5.06 -2.01 -7.89
N GLU A 64 -5.42 -3.16 -7.31
CA GLU A 64 -5.64 -3.35 -5.88
C GLU A 64 -5.13 -4.70 -5.37
N MET A 65 -4.62 -4.72 -4.14
CA MET A 65 -4.20 -5.93 -3.45
C MET A 65 -4.66 -5.89 -1.98
N PHE A 66 -5.28 -6.97 -1.53
CA PHE A 66 -5.71 -7.15 -0.14
C PHE A 66 -4.74 -8.06 0.63
N GLY A 67 -4.53 -7.73 1.90
CA GLY A 67 -3.70 -8.50 2.81
C GLY A 67 -2.19 -8.31 2.58
N ALA A 68 -1.39 -8.94 3.43
CA ALA A 68 0.06 -8.92 3.32
C ALA A 68 0.57 -10.10 2.47
N GLY A 69 1.61 -9.85 1.67
CA GLY A 69 2.33 -10.86 0.91
C GLY A 69 3.48 -10.23 0.15
N GLU A 70 4.71 -10.47 0.58
CA GLU A 70 5.91 -9.78 0.06
C GLU A 70 6.11 -10.02 -1.43
N ASP A 71 6.10 -11.28 -1.88
CA ASP A 71 6.27 -11.63 -3.30
C ASP A 71 5.18 -11.00 -4.17
N ARG A 72 3.93 -11.08 -3.72
CA ARG A 72 2.78 -10.52 -4.45
C ARG A 72 2.84 -9.00 -4.54
N LEU A 73 3.29 -8.34 -3.47
CA LEU A 73 3.51 -6.91 -3.44
C LEU A 73 4.65 -6.52 -4.38
N HIS A 74 5.77 -7.24 -4.34
CA HIS A 74 6.90 -7.03 -5.24
C HIS A 74 6.50 -7.18 -6.72
N ASP A 75 5.78 -8.26 -7.08
CA ASP A 75 5.36 -8.52 -8.46
C ASP A 75 4.43 -7.43 -8.99
N ARG A 76 3.48 -6.97 -8.17
CA ARG A 76 2.60 -5.85 -8.54
C ARG A 76 3.36 -4.53 -8.65
N LEU A 77 4.32 -4.27 -7.78
CA LEU A 77 5.20 -3.10 -7.91
C LEU A 77 6.00 -3.14 -9.20
N TRP A 78 6.53 -4.31 -9.58
CA TRP A 78 7.24 -4.49 -10.84
C TRP A 78 6.34 -4.26 -12.06
N LEU A 79 5.09 -4.76 -12.03
CA LEU A 79 4.11 -4.55 -13.09
C LEU A 79 3.73 -3.08 -13.29
N HIS A 80 3.70 -2.30 -12.21
CA HIS A 80 3.25 -0.91 -12.21
C HIS A 80 4.37 0.13 -12.14
N SER A 81 5.63 -0.31 -12.09
CA SER A 81 6.87 0.50 -12.06
C SER A 81 7.12 1.34 -13.32
#